data_AF-A0A8B6FQB5-F1
#
_entry.id   AF-A0A8B6FQB5-F1
#
_cell.length_a   1.000
_cell.length_b   1.000
_cell.length_c   1.000
_cell.angle_alpha   90.00
_cell.angle_beta   90.00
_cell.angle_gamma   90.00
#
_symmetry.space_group_name_H-M   'P 1'
#
loop_
_entity.id
_entity.type
_entity.pdbx_description
1 polymer ?
#
loop_
_entity_poly.entity_id
_entity_poly.type
_entity_poly.pdbx_seq_one_letter_code
_entity_poly.pdbx_strand_id
1 'polypeptide(L)'
;MTTSHDILPFQSPCTFMISGATQSGKTTFVMKLLRQASVMFNTPPVQIVYCYTEFQPIFDQAEQTIPNLLLYEGFPTRSDIIEWTNPDKHTVLVLDDMMRLISKSDEALHLSTALSHHRNCSVIFITQNLFEKNTFQIDKFEYPYFCTYGQ
;
A
#
# COMPACT_ATOMS: atom_id res chain seq x y z
N MET A 1 -20.54 -27.62 6.58
CA MET A 1 -19.07 -27.61 6.73
C MET A 1 -18.50 -27.13 5.42
N THR A 2 -18.36 -25.81 5.27
CA THR A 2 -17.75 -25.20 4.09
C THR A 2 -16.23 -25.31 4.24
N THR A 3 -15.61 -25.97 3.27
CA THR A 3 -14.16 -26.14 3.14
C THR A 3 -13.46 -24.78 3.20
N SER A 4 -12.65 -24.58 4.24
CA SER A 4 -11.69 -23.49 4.30
C SER A 4 -10.68 -23.69 3.18
N HIS A 5 -10.79 -22.90 2.12
CA HIS A 5 -9.60 -22.62 1.33
C HIS A 5 -8.68 -21.84 2.27
N ASP A 6 -7.57 -22.46 2.68
CA ASP A 6 -6.57 -21.81 3.52
C ASP A 6 -5.96 -20.67 2.71
N ILE A 7 -6.56 -19.48 2.83
CA ILE A 7 -5.98 -18.24 2.31
C ILE A 7 -4.75 -18.00 3.17
N LEU A 8 -3.57 -18.23 2.59
CA LEU A 8 -2.31 -17.95 3.28
C LEU A 8 -2.18 -16.44 3.47
N PRO A 9 -2.05 -15.93 4.71
CA PRO A 9 -1.84 -14.52 4.96
C PRO A 9 -0.54 -14.02 4.33
N PHE A 10 -0.52 -12.75 3.93
CA PHE A 10 0.70 -12.08 3.48
C PHE A 10 1.75 -12.06 4.59
N GLN A 11 2.99 -12.39 4.25
CA GLN A 11 4.10 -12.37 5.21
C GLN A 11 4.58 -10.94 5.42
N SER A 12 4.39 -10.40 6.62
CA SER A 12 4.77 -9.04 6.98
C SER A 12 6.24 -8.96 7.44
N PRO A 13 6.96 -7.89 7.09
CA PRO A 13 6.56 -6.84 6.15
C PRO A 13 6.61 -7.33 4.70
N CYS A 14 5.61 -6.98 3.89
CA CYS A 14 5.59 -7.26 2.46
C CYS A 14 5.35 -5.99 1.64
N THR A 15 5.85 -6.01 0.41
CA THR A 15 5.59 -4.96 -0.56
C THR A 15 4.88 -5.54 -1.77
N PHE A 16 3.81 -4.90 -2.22
CA PHE A 16 3.13 -5.31 -3.45
C PHE A 16 2.49 -4.15 -4.21
N MET A 17 2.34 -4.36 -5.51
CA MET A 17 1.84 -3.37 -6.45
C MET A 17 0.52 -3.83 -7.07
N ILE A 18 -0.43 -2.90 -7.13
CA ILE A 18 -1.72 -3.07 -7.79
C ILE A 18 -1.79 -2.05 -8.92
N SER A 19 -1.85 -2.55 -10.16
CA SER A 19 -1.91 -1.71 -11.34
C SER A 19 -3.14 -1.99 -12.19
N GLY A 20 -3.65 -0.99 -12.89
CA GLY A 20 -4.80 -1.15 -13.77
C GLY A 20 -5.39 0.19 -14.15
N ALA A 21 -6.15 0.30 -15.24
CA ALA A 21 -6.68 1.58 -15.72
C ALA A 21 -7.53 2.34 -14.68
N THR A 22 -7.73 3.65 -14.89
CA THR A 22 -8.61 4.46 -14.05
C THR A 22 -10.00 3.80 -13.97
N GLN A 23 -10.62 3.80 -12.79
CA GLN A 23 -11.90 3.13 -12.51
C GLN A 23 -11.91 1.58 -12.61
N SER A 24 -10.76 0.91 -12.71
CA SER A 24 -10.71 -0.57 -12.73
C SER A 24 -11.00 -1.25 -11.38
N GLY A 25 -11.28 -0.49 -10.31
CA GLY A 25 -11.65 -1.02 -8.99
C GLY A 25 -10.50 -1.24 -8.01
N LYS A 26 -9.29 -0.76 -8.30
CA LYS A 26 -8.09 -0.89 -7.44
C LYS A 26 -8.31 -0.35 -6.02
N THR A 27 -8.75 0.90 -5.91
CA THR A 27 -9.03 1.54 -4.60
C THR A 27 -10.06 0.73 -3.82
N THR A 28 -11.14 0.28 -4.48
CA THR A 28 -12.15 -0.59 -3.86
C THR A 28 -11.58 -1.92 -3.38
N PHE A 29 -10.68 -2.54 -4.13
CA PHE A 29 -9.99 -3.76 -3.72
C PHE A 29 -9.12 -3.52 -2.49
N VAL A 30 -8.29 -2.48 -2.49
CA VAL A 30 -7.43 -2.14 -1.34
C VAL A 30 -8.26 -1.84 -0.12
N MET A 31 -9.36 -1.08 -0.23
CA MET A 31 -10.24 -0.83 0.91
C MET A 31 -10.84 -2.12 1.50
N LYS A 32 -11.22 -3.08 0.66
CA LYS A 32 -11.70 -4.40 1.13
C LYS A 32 -10.60 -5.18 1.84
N LEU A 33 -9.38 -5.17 1.28
CA LEU A 33 -8.21 -5.80 1.90
C LEU A 33 -7.91 -5.18 3.27
N LEU A 34 -7.89 -3.85 3.37
CA LEU A 34 -7.60 -3.14 4.61
C LEU A 34 -8.66 -3.35 5.69
N ARG A 35 -9.95 -3.44 5.32
CA ARG A 35 -11.03 -3.82 6.26
C ARG A 35 -10.80 -5.19 6.91
N GLN A 36 -10.09 -6.07 6.22
CA GLN A 36 -9.77 -7.42 6.70
C GLN A 36 -8.28 -7.58 7.06
N ALA A 37 -7.56 -6.47 7.27
CA ALA A 37 -6.11 -6.51 7.47
C ALA A 37 -5.66 -7.41 8.63
N SER A 38 -6.48 -7.58 9.66
CA SER A 38 -6.17 -8.46 10.80
C SER A 38 -6.05 -9.94 10.45
N VAL A 39 -6.65 -10.38 9.33
CA VAL A 39 -6.57 -11.78 8.86
C VAL A 39 -5.82 -11.91 7.53
N MET A 40 -5.68 -10.80 6.78
CA MET A 40 -4.96 -10.80 5.51
C MET A 40 -3.44 -10.81 5.69
N PHE A 41 -2.93 -10.38 6.84
CA PHE A 41 -1.50 -10.36 7.15
C PHE A 41 -1.19 -11.35 8.28
N ASN A 42 -0.04 -12.02 8.20
CA ASN A 42 0.42 -12.95 9.25
C ASN A 42 0.62 -12.26 10.61
N THR A 43 0.97 -10.97 10.58
CA THR A 43 1.05 -10.06 11.71
C THR A 43 0.02 -8.96 11.47
N PRO A 44 -1.04 -8.85 12.28
CA PRO A 44 -2.02 -7.78 12.13
C PRO A 44 -1.37 -6.39 12.25
N PRO A 45 -1.66 -5.44 11.34
CA PRO A 45 -1.11 -4.09 11.48
C PRO A 45 -1.74 -3.36 12.66
N VAL A 46 -0.91 -2.64 13.41
CA VAL A 46 -1.37 -1.75 14.49
C VAL A 46 -1.77 -0.37 13.97
N GLN A 47 -1.28 0.00 12.79
CA GLN A 47 -1.55 1.24 12.10
C GLN A 47 -1.64 0.98 10.60
N ILE A 48 -2.60 1.62 9.95
CA ILE A 48 -2.74 1.69 8.51
C ILE A 48 -2.67 3.16 8.13
N VAL A 49 -1.72 3.55 7.28
CA VAL A 49 -1.62 4.89 6.71
C VAL A 49 -1.94 4.83 5.24
N TYR A 50 -2.88 5.65 4.80
CA TYR A 50 -3.32 5.72 3.42
C TYR A 50 -3.00 7.10 2.85
N CYS A 51 -1.96 7.16 2.03
CA CYS A 51 -1.55 8.37 1.34
C CYS A 51 -2.28 8.49 0.00
N TYR A 52 -2.97 9.61 -0.21
CA TYR A 52 -3.74 9.90 -1.43
C TYR A 52 -3.42 11.30 -1.97
N THR A 53 -3.64 11.52 -3.26
CA THR A 53 -3.51 12.85 -3.90
C THR A 53 -4.82 13.59 -4.01
N GLU A 54 -5.93 12.86 -4.16
CA GLU A 54 -7.29 13.42 -4.30
C GLU A 54 -8.25 12.69 -3.35
N PHE A 55 -9.07 13.45 -2.64
CA PHE A 55 -10.05 12.88 -1.71
C PHE A 55 -11.15 12.12 -2.48
N GLN A 56 -11.52 10.94 -1.99
CA GLN A 56 -12.53 10.07 -2.59
C GLN A 56 -13.63 9.77 -1.56
N PRO A 57 -14.93 9.79 -1.93
CA PRO A 57 -16.03 9.51 -1.00
C PRO A 57 -15.96 8.14 -0.28
N ILE A 58 -15.18 7.18 -0.80
CA ILE A 58 -14.95 5.89 -0.14
C ILE A 58 -14.20 6.04 1.19
N PHE A 59 -13.47 7.14 1.38
CA PHE A 59 -12.71 7.44 2.57
C PHE A 59 -13.60 7.69 3.80
N ASP A 60 -14.75 8.35 3.63
CA ASP A 60 -15.72 8.55 4.72
C ASP A 60 -16.16 7.21 5.32
N GLN A 61 -16.40 6.21 4.47
CA GLN A 61 -16.74 4.86 4.92
C GLN A 61 -15.51 4.13 5.48
N ALA A 62 -14.33 4.37 4.93
CA ALA A 62 -13.09 3.74 5.36
C ALA A 62 -12.75 4.11 6.81
N GLU A 63 -12.84 5.38 7.19
CA GLU A 63 -12.59 5.84 8.57
C GLU A 63 -13.51 5.16 9.60
N GLN A 64 -14.74 4.83 9.20
CA GLN A 64 -15.71 4.16 10.08
C GLN A 64 -15.51 2.65 10.17
N THR A 65 -14.89 2.04 9.15
CA THR A 65 -14.88 0.57 8.98
C THR A 65 -13.49 -0.05 9.07
N ILE A 66 -12.43 0.73 8.94
CA ILE A 66 -11.03 0.28 9.01
C ILE A 66 -10.44 0.76 10.33
N PRO A 67 -10.13 -0.14 11.28
CA PRO A 67 -9.52 0.25 12.53
C PRO A 67 -8.11 0.80 12.31
N ASN A 68 -7.73 1.80 13.10
CA ASN A 68 -6.40 2.42 13.06
C ASN A 68 -6.00 2.95 11.68
N LEU A 69 -6.96 3.48 10.92
CA LEU A 69 -6.71 4.15 9.64
C LEU A 69 -6.31 5.62 9.87
N LEU A 70 -5.21 6.02 9.26
CA LEU A 70 -4.79 7.41 9.08
C LEU A 70 -4.87 7.75 7.59
N LEU A 71 -5.71 8.71 7.23
CA LEU A 71 -5.75 9.29 5.89
C LEU A 71 -4.75 10.45 5.82
N TYR A 72 -3.89 10.44 4.81
CA TYR A 72 -2.86 11.46 4.62
C TYR A 72 -2.86 11.97 3.18
N GLU A 73 -3.01 13.27 3.00
CA GLU A 73 -2.97 13.88 1.67
C GLU A 73 -1.53 14.22 1.28
N GLY A 74 -1.05 13.64 0.18
CA GLY A 74 0.28 13.86 -0.36
C GLY A 74 1.31 12.77 -0.01
N PHE A 75 2.52 12.96 -0.55
CA PHE A 75 3.61 11.99 -0.36
C PHE A 75 4.24 12.16 1.02
N PRO A 76 4.49 11.07 1.77
CA PRO A 76 5.03 11.18 3.12
C PRO A 76 6.50 11.59 3.11
N THR A 77 6.87 12.45 4.07
CA THR A 77 8.26 12.76 4.34
C THR A 77 8.93 11.64 5.13
N ARG A 78 10.26 11.71 5.25
CA ARG A 78 11.01 10.80 6.12
C ARG A 78 10.53 10.84 7.57
N SER A 79 10.26 12.04 8.08
CA SER A 79 9.82 12.22 9.46
C SER A 79 8.45 11.58 9.70
N ASP A 80 7.54 11.73 8.74
CA ASP A 80 6.21 11.12 8.80
C ASP A 80 6.31 9.59 8.88
N ILE A 81 7.09 8.97 7.99
CA ILE A 81 7.29 7.52 8.03
C ILE A 81 7.91 7.12 9.37
N ILE A 82 8.86 7.90 9.88
CA ILE A 82 9.50 7.60 11.18
C ILE A 82 8.49 7.63 12.33
N GLU A 83 7.54 8.55 12.29
CA GLU A 83 6.48 8.70 13.30
C GLU A 83 5.47 7.55 13.23
N TRP A 84 5.05 7.15 12.03
CA TRP A 84 3.99 6.16 11.84
C TRP A 84 4.45 4.70 11.95
N THR A 85 5.77 4.47 11.91
CA THR A 85 6.35 3.12 11.88
C THR A 85 7.18 2.84 13.12
N ASN A 86 7.11 1.59 13.58
CA ASN A 86 7.88 1.08 14.70
C ASN A 86 8.49 -0.27 14.30
N PRO A 87 9.81 -0.49 14.44
CA PRO A 87 10.45 -1.76 14.09
C PRO A 87 9.80 -3.01 14.71
N ASP A 88 9.19 -2.87 15.89
CA ASP A 88 8.56 -3.97 16.62
C ASP A 88 7.07 -4.15 16.33
N LYS A 89 6.44 -3.25 15.55
CA LYS A 89 5.00 -3.29 15.26
C LYS A 89 4.73 -3.15 13.78
N HIS A 90 3.84 -3.99 13.27
CA HIS A 90 3.51 -3.96 11.85
C HIS A 90 2.67 -2.71 11.50
N THR A 91 3.11 -1.96 10.50
CA THR A 91 2.36 -0.85 9.89
C THR A 91 2.11 -1.14 8.41
N VAL A 92 0.94 -0.80 7.89
CA VAL A 92 0.67 -0.81 6.44
C VAL A 92 0.69 0.63 5.93
N LEU A 93 1.48 0.88 4.89
CA LEU A 93 1.53 2.16 4.16
C LEU A 93 0.96 1.95 2.75
N VAL A 94 -0.09 2.68 2.40
CA VAL A 94 -0.65 2.68 1.04
C VAL A 94 -0.27 3.98 0.34
N LEU A 95 0.23 3.86 -0.88
CA LEU A 95 0.59 4.98 -1.75
C LEU A 95 -0.31 4.93 -3.00
N ASP A 96 -1.42 5.67 -3.00
CA ASP A 96 -2.38 5.72 -4.10
C ASP A 96 -2.07 6.86 -5.08
N ASP A 97 -1.83 6.51 -6.34
CA ASP A 97 -1.55 7.42 -7.46
C ASP A 97 -0.30 8.32 -7.27
N MET A 98 0.65 7.87 -6.45
CA MET A 98 1.88 8.62 -6.16
C MET A 98 3.10 8.15 -6.96
N MET A 99 2.94 7.16 -7.84
CA MET A 99 4.07 6.56 -8.57
C MET A 99 4.83 7.60 -9.41
N ARG A 100 4.14 8.62 -9.96
CA ARG A 100 4.77 9.74 -10.69
C ARG A 100 5.58 10.69 -9.80
N LEU A 101 5.26 10.76 -8.51
CA LEU A 101 6.04 11.53 -7.54
C LEU A 101 7.27 10.73 -7.11
N ILE A 102 7.08 9.42 -6.89
CA ILE A 102 8.14 8.49 -6.50
C ILE A 102 9.20 8.36 -7.60
N SER A 103 8.79 8.28 -8.86
CA SER A 103 9.72 8.13 -9.99
C SER A 103 10.55 9.37 -10.29
N LYS A 104 10.24 10.51 -9.67
CA LYS A 104 10.99 11.76 -9.85
C LYS A 104 12.05 11.99 -8.79
N SER A 105 12.12 11.15 -7.76
CA SER A 105 13.04 11.33 -6.64
C SER A 105 13.58 10.00 -6.11
N ASP A 106 14.90 9.83 -6.15
CA ASP A 106 15.58 8.70 -5.54
C ASP A 106 15.33 8.62 -4.02
N GLU A 107 15.07 9.77 -3.38
CA GLU A 107 14.70 9.82 -1.96
C GLU A 107 13.32 9.21 -1.74
N ALA A 108 12.32 9.55 -2.56
CA ALA A 108 10.98 8.97 -2.47
C ALA A 108 10.99 7.45 -2.74
N LEU A 109 11.84 7.01 -3.67
CA LEU A 109 12.11 5.58 -3.90
C LEU A 109 12.71 4.91 -2.66
N HIS A 110 13.74 5.52 -2.05
CA HIS A 110 14.40 4.98 -0.87
C HIS A 110 13.47 4.95 0.36
N LEU A 111 12.64 5.98 0.53
CA LEU A 111 11.65 6.07 1.59
C LEU A 111 10.59 4.97 1.49
N SER A 112 10.13 4.69 0.27
CA SER A 112 9.09 3.68 0.03
C SER A 112 9.61 2.24 0.08
N THR A 113 10.90 2.01 -0.18
CA THR A 113 11.51 0.66 -0.20
C THR A 113 12.29 0.36 1.08
N ALA A 114 13.47 0.96 1.21
CA ALA A 114 14.44 0.61 2.24
C ALA A 114 13.93 0.95 3.65
N LEU A 115 13.34 2.13 3.83
CA LEU A 115 12.89 2.56 5.16
C LEU A 115 11.74 1.69 5.68
N SER A 116 10.86 1.24 4.78
CA SER A 116 9.71 0.41 5.11
C SER A 116 10.12 -1.00 5.56
N HIS A 117 11.06 -1.63 4.86
CA HIS A 117 11.55 -2.98 5.20
C HIS A 117 12.26 -3.02 6.56
N HIS A 118 13.02 -1.98 6.91
CA HIS A 118 13.72 -1.92 8.20
C HIS A 118 12.82 -1.62 9.40
N ARG A 119 11.55 -1.26 9.16
CA ARG A 119 10.63 -0.80 10.21
C ARG A 119 9.35 -1.62 10.32
N ASN A 120 9.39 -2.88 9.87
CA ASN A 120 8.23 -3.77 9.86
C ASN A 120 7.01 -3.10 9.20
N CYS A 121 7.24 -2.43 8.06
CA CYS A 121 6.19 -1.73 7.34
C CYS A 121 5.92 -2.42 6.00
N SER A 122 4.68 -2.88 5.81
CA SER A 122 4.20 -3.36 4.52
C SER A 122 3.77 -2.20 3.65
N VAL A 123 4.11 -2.23 2.36
CA VAL A 123 3.82 -1.13 1.43
C VAL A 123 2.94 -1.61 0.27
N ILE A 124 1.86 -0.88 0.01
CA ILE A 124 0.93 -1.13 -1.10
C ILE A 124 1.01 0.05 -2.08
N PHE A 125 1.49 -0.21 -3.29
CA PHE A 125 1.49 0.77 -4.36
C PHE A 125 0.25 0.60 -5.24
N ILE A 126 -0.49 1.68 -5.49
CA ILE A 126 -1.58 1.70 -6.47
C ILE A 126 -1.17 2.60 -7.64
N THR A 127 -1.23 2.06 -8.86
CA THR A 127 -0.84 2.79 -10.07
C THR A 127 -1.81 2.53 -11.23
N GLN A 128 -1.90 3.46 -12.18
CA GLN A 128 -2.74 3.28 -13.37
C GLN A 128 -2.04 2.48 -14.48
N ASN A 129 -0.72 2.62 -14.59
CA ASN A 129 0.03 2.06 -15.70
C ASN A 129 1.45 1.68 -15.26
N LEU A 130 1.82 0.45 -15.55
CA LEU A 130 3.16 -0.11 -15.29
C LEU A 130 4.20 0.36 -16.31
N PHE A 131 3.75 0.75 -17.51
CA PHE A 131 4.60 1.03 -18.67
C PHE A 131 4.54 2.51 -19.08
N GLU A 132 4.32 3.44 -18.14
CA GLU A 132 4.50 4.86 -18.45
C GLU A 132 5.95 5.09 -18.90
N LYS A 133 6.13 5.35 -20.21
CA LYS A 133 7.42 5.70 -20.81
C LYS A 133 8.04 6.83 -19.98
N ASN A 134 9.17 6.54 -19.32
CA ASN A 134 9.97 7.37 -18.40
C ASN A 134 9.76 7.16 -16.89
N THR A 135 8.96 6.18 -16.47
CA THR A 135 8.93 5.75 -15.06
C THR A 135 9.88 4.56 -14.89
N PHE A 136 10.75 4.64 -13.90
CA PHE A 136 11.78 3.68 -13.53
C PHE A 136 11.47 2.21 -13.89
N GLN A 137 12.50 1.53 -14.39
CA GLN A 137 12.51 0.10 -14.64
C GLN A 137 11.96 -0.65 -13.43
N ILE A 138 10.84 -1.35 -13.62
CA ILE A 138 10.27 -2.32 -12.69
C ILE A 138 11.35 -3.31 -12.21
N ASP A 139 12.42 -3.50 -12.99
CA ASP A 139 13.61 -4.29 -12.69
C ASP A 139 14.34 -3.91 -11.37
N LYS A 140 14.14 -2.71 -10.83
CA LYS A 140 14.74 -2.30 -9.53
C LYS A 140 13.91 -2.67 -8.30
N PHE A 141 12.66 -3.06 -8.48
CA PHE A 141 11.78 -3.44 -7.39
C PHE A 141 11.41 -4.92 -7.52
N GLU A 142 12.02 -5.76 -6.70
CA GLU A 142 11.53 -7.12 -6.51
C GLU A 142 10.25 -7.05 -5.67
N TYR A 143 9.09 -6.96 -6.33
CA TYR A 143 7.79 -7.05 -5.68
C TYR A 143 7.37 -8.52 -5.56
N PRO A 144 7.42 -9.14 -4.38
CA PRO A 144 7.03 -10.54 -4.21
C PRO A 144 5.56 -10.82 -4.57
N TYR A 145 4.71 -9.80 -4.58
CA TYR A 145 3.32 -9.92 -5.05
C TYR A 145 2.97 -8.79 -6.02
N PHE A 146 2.36 -9.17 -7.14
CA PHE A 146 2.03 -8.28 -8.23
C PHE A 146 0.63 -8.61 -8.78
N CYS A 147 -0.25 -7.63 -8.84
CA CYS A 147 -1.63 -7.83 -9.31
C CYS A 147 -2.02 -6.78 -10.36
N THR A 148 -2.51 -7.24 -11.51
CA THR A 148 -3.05 -6.39 -12.58
C THR A 148 -4.58 -6.47 -12.60
N TYR A 149 -5.23 -5.31 -12.54
CA TYR A 149 -6.68 -5.12 -12.66
C TYR A 149 -7.04 -4.60 -14.06
N GLY A 150 -7.59 -5.46 -14.91
CA GLY A 150 -8.24 -5.11 -16.18
C GLY A 150 -9.74 -5.35 -16.09
N GLN A 151 -10.53 -4.53 -16.80
CA GLN A 151 -11.90 -4.91 -17.17
C GLN A 151 -11.86 -5.77 -18.43
#